data_AF-A0A544YJV7-F1
#
_entry.id   AF-A0A544YJV7-F1
#
_cell.length_a   1.000
_cell.length_b   1.000
_cell.length_c   1.000
_cell.angle_alpha   90.00
_cell.angle_beta   90.00
_cell.angle_gamma   90.00
#
_symmetry.space_group_name_H-M   'P 1'
#
loop_
_entity.id
_entity.type
_entity.pdbx_description
1 polymer ?
#
loop_
_entity_poly.entity_id
_entity_poly.type
_entity_poly.pdbx_seq_one_letter_code
_entity_poly.pdbx_strand_id
1 'polypeptide(L)'
;MTRIPLRTALVVSALAVGLAACQSASSEPGASPDSVSSLGTASGKTTGAVYVTGAKADDDPCARVVSAIGYLGLSLLPAGQEEAQHWDGDVRGRFGYLRGTLAMYGPHLPASASASVSAIDGVAATLSRADTAGSERTDLLRRYRKASAAVLTACGRS
;
A
#
# COMPACT_ATOMS: atom_id res chain seq x y z
N MET A 1 -32.74 -54.50 -30.36
CA MET A 1 -32.39 -53.71 -31.57
C MET A 1 -32.48 -52.25 -31.13
N THR A 2 -31.46 -51.39 -31.09
CA THR A 2 -30.17 -51.24 -31.80
C THR A 2 -29.26 -50.36 -30.90
N ARG A 3 -27.95 -50.65 -30.86
CA ARG A 3 -26.90 -49.81 -30.24
C ARG A 3 -26.32 -48.87 -31.30
N ILE A 4 -26.09 -47.58 -31.01
CA ILE A 4 -24.98 -46.77 -31.59
C ILE A 4 -24.57 -45.67 -30.57
N PRO A 5 -23.25 -45.43 -30.34
CA PRO A 5 -22.71 -44.44 -29.39
C PRO A 5 -22.31 -43.11 -30.07
N LEU A 6 -22.28 -42.01 -29.32
CA LEU A 6 -21.48 -40.83 -29.70
C LEU A 6 -20.32 -40.64 -28.72
N ARG A 7 -19.12 -40.90 -29.25
CA ARG A 7 -17.85 -40.38 -28.74
C ARG A 7 -17.64 -39.02 -29.39
N THR A 8 -17.37 -37.99 -28.60
CA THR A 8 -16.74 -36.78 -29.13
C THR A 8 -15.64 -36.36 -28.17
N ALA A 9 -14.42 -36.50 -28.65
CA ALA A 9 -13.20 -36.11 -27.98
C ALA A 9 -13.09 -34.59 -27.93
N LEU A 10 -12.78 -34.04 -26.75
CA LEU A 10 -12.34 -32.66 -26.60
C LEU A 10 -10.82 -32.63 -26.61
N VAL A 11 -10.28 -32.00 -27.65
CA VAL A 11 -8.86 -31.75 -27.87
C VAL A 11 -8.40 -30.69 -26.87
N VAL A 12 -7.45 -31.05 -26.01
CA VAL A 12 -6.75 -30.12 -25.11
C VAL A 12 -5.60 -29.49 -25.87
N SER A 13 -5.75 -28.23 -26.28
CA SER A 13 -4.64 -27.44 -26.81
C SER A 13 -3.85 -26.83 -25.65
N ALA A 14 -2.71 -27.45 -25.34
CA ALA A 14 -1.70 -26.87 -24.47
C ALA A 14 -0.88 -25.83 -25.27
N LEU A 15 -1.05 -24.56 -24.97
CA LEU A 15 -0.17 -23.49 -25.42
C LEU A 15 0.87 -23.22 -24.32
N ALA A 16 1.99 -23.91 -24.42
CA ALA A 16 3.23 -23.54 -23.75
C ALA A 16 3.99 -22.58 -24.69
N VAL A 17 4.00 -21.29 -24.36
CA VAL A 17 4.81 -20.30 -25.08
C VAL A 17 5.75 -19.61 -24.08
N GLY A 18 7.02 -20.01 -24.18
CA GLY A 18 8.16 -19.09 -24.19
C GLY A 18 8.62 -18.49 -22.86
N LEU A 19 9.37 -19.25 -22.07
CA LEU A 19 10.44 -18.68 -21.24
C LEU A 19 11.60 -18.28 -22.17
N ALA A 20 11.60 -17.02 -22.62
CA ALA A 20 12.78 -16.41 -23.21
C ALA A 20 13.73 -15.98 -22.09
N ALA A 21 14.87 -16.66 -22.02
CA ALA A 21 15.97 -16.37 -21.12
C ALA A 21 16.47 -14.92 -21.27
N CYS A 22 16.72 -14.26 -20.13
CA CYS A 22 17.51 -13.03 -20.06
C CYS A 22 18.93 -13.32 -20.57
N GLN A 23 19.18 -12.98 -21.84
CA GLN A 23 20.54 -12.86 -22.38
C GLN A 23 21.06 -11.47 -22.05
N SER A 24 21.94 -11.40 -21.07
CA SER A 24 22.77 -10.21 -20.82
C SER A 24 23.73 -10.03 -21.99
N ALA A 25 23.43 -9.07 -22.87
CA ALA A 25 24.39 -8.56 -23.83
C ALA A 25 25.01 -7.30 -23.25
N SER A 26 26.26 -7.43 -22.78
CA SER A 26 27.16 -6.32 -22.53
C SER A 26 27.43 -5.58 -23.85
N SER A 27 27.28 -4.25 -23.84
CA SER A 27 27.93 -3.31 -24.77
C SER A 27 27.72 -1.87 -24.27
N GLU A 28 28.76 -1.28 -23.70
CA GLU A 28 29.04 0.16 -23.78
C GLU A 28 30.18 0.36 -24.81
N PRO A 29 30.53 1.58 -25.29
CA PRO A 29 29.96 2.91 -25.02
C PRO A 29 29.66 3.71 -26.32
N GLY A 30 28.76 4.70 -26.26
CA GLY A 30 28.48 5.60 -27.38
C GLY A 30 28.03 6.98 -26.90
N ALA A 31 28.88 7.98 -27.12
CA ALA A 31 28.74 9.35 -26.68
C ALA A 31 27.47 10.06 -27.20
N SER A 32 26.78 10.77 -26.30
CA SER A 32 26.30 12.16 -26.44
C SER A 32 25.27 12.49 -25.34
N PRO A 33 25.48 13.51 -24.50
CA PRO A 33 24.39 14.11 -23.75
C PRO A 33 24.08 15.50 -24.33
N ASP A 34 23.30 15.55 -25.41
CA ASP A 34 22.40 16.68 -25.62
C ASP A 34 21.10 16.33 -24.92
N SER A 35 20.96 16.78 -23.67
CA SER A 35 19.70 16.70 -22.93
C SER A 35 19.54 17.96 -22.12
N VAL A 36 18.92 18.92 -22.80
CA VAL A 36 18.20 20.08 -22.31
C VAL A 36 17.73 19.93 -20.85
N SER A 37 18.37 20.67 -19.95
CA SER A 37 17.78 21.00 -18.65
C SER A 37 16.59 21.93 -18.87
N SER A 38 15.39 21.37 -19.04
CA SER A 38 14.16 22.09 -18.73
C SER A 38 13.93 22.01 -17.22
N LEU A 39 14.54 22.95 -16.50
CA LEU A 39 14.06 23.34 -15.17
C LEU A 39 12.69 23.98 -15.36
N GLY A 40 11.66 23.12 -15.40
CA GLY A 40 10.28 23.53 -15.26
C GLY A 40 10.08 24.07 -13.86
N THR A 41 10.08 25.39 -13.73
CA THR A 41 9.53 26.13 -12.60
C THR A 41 8.07 25.71 -12.42
N ALA A 42 7.81 24.82 -11.46
CA ALA A 42 6.45 24.56 -10.98
C ALA A 42 6.28 25.26 -9.63
N SER A 43 6.20 26.59 -9.67
CA SER A 43 5.48 27.35 -8.65
C SER A 43 4.00 27.12 -8.89
N GLY A 44 3.49 26.03 -8.34
CA GLY A 44 2.10 25.62 -8.43
C GLY A 44 1.62 25.19 -7.06
N LYS A 45 0.82 26.04 -6.43
CA LYS A 45 0.17 25.82 -5.14
C LYS A 45 -0.89 24.73 -5.31
N THR A 46 -0.50 23.45 -5.24
CA THR A 46 -1.41 22.32 -5.11
C THR A 46 -1.51 21.93 -3.65
N THR A 47 -2.62 22.33 -3.00
CA THR A 47 -3.04 21.80 -1.70
C THR A 47 -3.59 20.39 -1.90
N GLY A 48 -2.70 19.45 -2.20
CA GLY A 48 -2.97 18.02 -2.25
C GLY A 48 -1.80 17.31 -1.55
N ALA A 49 -2.09 16.38 -0.66
CA ALA A 49 -1.06 15.66 0.07
C ALA A 49 -0.12 14.95 -0.93
N VAL A 50 1.16 15.34 -0.94
CA VAL A 50 2.20 14.69 -1.76
C VAL A 50 2.63 13.43 -1.02
N TYR A 51 2.16 12.27 -1.48
CA TYR A 51 2.55 10.96 -0.95
C TYR A 51 3.82 10.48 -1.68
N VAL A 52 5.01 10.79 -1.14
CA VAL A 52 6.30 10.44 -1.75
C VAL A 52 6.66 8.97 -1.45
N THR A 53 6.82 8.14 -2.48
CA THR A 53 7.55 6.86 -2.39
C THR A 53 9.06 7.14 -2.40
N GLY A 54 9.79 6.61 -1.42
CA GLY A 54 11.21 6.91 -1.18
C GLY A 54 11.46 7.44 0.22
N ALA A 55 11.27 6.56 1.21
CA ALA A 55 11.55 6.83 2.62
C ALA A 55 13.07 6.92 2.85
N LYS A 56 13.52 8.01 3.47
CA LYS A 56 14.89 8.24 3.95
C LYS A 56 14.89 8.31 5.47
N ALA A 57 16.02 7.95 6.08
CA ALA A 57 16.15 7.93 7.53
C ALA A 57 16.00 9.33 8.18
N ASP A 58 16.29 10.40 7.43
CA ASP A 58 16.27 11.79 7.88
C ASP A 58 14.98 12.54 7.54
N ASP A 59 13.97 11.87 6.98
CA ASP A 59 12.67 12.48 6.74
C ASP A 59 11.94 12.83 8.05
N ASP A 60 11.08 13.85 7.99
CA ASP A 60 10.20 14.21 9.10
C ASP A 60 9.27 13.02 9.49
N PRO A 61 9.39 12.47 10.72
CA PRO A 61 8.63 11.31 11.14
C PRO A 61 7.11 11.52 11.08
N CYS A 62 6.65 12.70 11.49
CA CYS A 62 5.23 13.04 11.46
C CYS A 62 4.70 13.09 10.02
N ALA A 63 5.40 13.77 9.10
CA ALA A 63 5.03 13.82 7.70
C ALA A 63 4.95 12.42 7.09
N ARG A 64 5.91 11.54 7.38
CA ARG A 64 5.92 10.16 6.85
C ARG A 64 4.77 9.33 7.38
N VAL A 65 4.52 9.35 8.69
CA VAL A 65 3.42 8.56 9.27
C VAL A 65 2.05 9.11 8.87
N VAL A 66 1.85 10.43 8.88
CA VAL A 66 0.59 11.06 8.42
C VAL A 66 0.34 10.78 6.94
N SER A 67 1.39 10.83 6.12
CA SER A 67 1.32 10.46 4.71
C SER A 67 0.92 8.99 4.54
N ALA A 68 1.49 8.06 5.29
CA ALA A 68 1.10 6.65 5.23
C ALA A 68 -0.34 6.39 5.69
N ILE A 69 -0.80 7.08 6.75
CA ILE A 69 -2.21 7.04 7.22
C ILE A 69 -3.14 7.54 6.12
N GLY A 70 -2.82 8.67 5.49
CA GLY A 70 -3.60 9.25 4.39
C GLY A 70 -3.62 8.35 3.16
N TYR A 71 -2.49 7.74 2.81
CA TYR A 71 -2.37 6.81 1.69
C TYR A 71 -3.21 5.54 1.91
N LEU A 72 -3.21 4.96 3.11
CA LEU A 72 -4.13 3.87 3.46
C LEU A 72 -5.60 4.34 3.40
N GLY A 73 -5.88 5.58 3.82
CA GLY A 73 -7.21 6.18 3.78
C GLY A 73 -7.84 6.20 2.38
N LEU A 74 -7.04 6.27 1.31
CA LEU A 74 -7.53 6.23 -0.08
C LEU A 74 -8.19 4.90 -0.47
N SER A 75 -7.94 3.82 0.28
CA SER A 75 -8.48 2.48 0.05
C SER A 75 -9.58 2.11 1.03
N LEU A 76 -9.84 2.97 2.01
CA LEU A 76 -10.86 2.76 3.01
C LEU A 76 -12.10 3.54 2.63
N LEU A 77 -13.26 2.94 2.86
CA LEU A 77 -14.52 3.67 2.85
C LEU A 77 -14.49 4.77 3.94
N PRO A 78 -15.37 5.77 3.87
CA PRO A 78 -15.51 6.77 4.93
C PRO A 78 -15.78 6.16 6.31
N ALA A 79 -15.51 6.92 7.37
CA ALA A 79 -15.86 6.52 8.73
C ALA A 79 -17.39 6.33 8.86
N GLY A 80 -17.81 5.31 9.61
CA GLY A 80 -19.22 4.91 9.71
C GLY A 80 -19.68 3.95 8.61
N GLN A 81 -18.79 3.51 7.72
CA GLN A 81 -19.04 2.49 6.70
C GLN A 81 -18.13 1.25 6.87
N GLU A 82 -17.65 0.98 8.09
CA GLU A 82 -16.70 -0.10 8.36
C GLU A 82 -17.26 -1.49 8.04
N GLU A 83 -18.57 -1.68 8.17
CA GLU A 83 -19.27 -2.93 7.88
C GLU A 83 -19.35 -3.20 6.37
N ALA A 84 -19.35 -2.14 5.56
CA ALA A 84 -19.39 -2.23 4.10
C ALA A 84 -17.99 -2.30 3.47
N GLN A 85 -16.92 -2.16 4.27
CA GLN A 85 -15.55 -2.13 3.77
C GLN A 85 -15.22 -3.39 2.95
N HIS A 86 -14.73 -3.19 1.74
CA HIS A 86 -14.15 -4.26 0.93
C HIS A 86 -12.71 -4.54 1.38
N TRP A 87 -12.38 -5.83 1.53
CA TRP A 87 -11.10 -6.29 2.08
C TRP A 87 -10.27 -7.02 1.01
N ASP A 88 -9.80 -6.26 0.04
CA ASP A 88 -8.99 -6.76 -1.06
C ASP A 88 -7.48 -6.73 -0.77
N GLY A 89 -6.67 -7.03 -1.79
CA GLY A 89 -5.22 -6.99 -1.69
C GLY A 89 -4.64 -5.58 -1.49
N ASP A 90 -5.31 -4.55 -1.99
CA ASP A 90 -4.85 -3.16 -1.87
C ASP A 90 -4.97 -2.68 -0.41
N VAL A 91 -6.11 -2.91 0.23
CA VAL A 91 -6.30 -2.58 1.66
C VAL A 91 -5.27 -3.30 2.53
N ARG A 92 -5.07 -4.62 2.32
CA ARG A 92 -4.07 -5.40 3.08
C ARG A 92 -2.65 -4.90 2.83
N GLY A 93 -2.30 -4.66 1.57
CA GLY A 93 -1.00 -4.15 1.18
C GLY A 93 -0.68 -2.81 1.83
N ARG A 94 -1.67 -1.91 1.92
CA ARG A 94 -1.49 -0.60 2.55
C ARG A 94 -1.41 -0.64 4.07
N PHE A 95 -2.11 -1.57 4.74
CA PHE A 95 -1.82 -1.84 6.15
C PHE A 95 -0.40 -2.36 6.35
N GLY A 96 0.10 -3.21 5.46
CA GLY A 96 1.50 -3.66 5.46
C GLY A 96 2.49 -2.51 5.27
N TYR A 97 2.24 -1.62 4.30
CA TYR A 97 3.04 -0.42 4.07
C TYR A 97 3.06 0.49 5.29
N LEU A 98 1.90 0.81 5.86
CA LEU A 98 1.79 1.63 7.07
C LEU A 98 2.59 1.04 8.23
N ARG A 99 2.54 -0.28 8.41
CA ARG A 99 3.32 -0.96 9.44
C ARG A 99 4.83 -0.79 9.23
N GLY A 100 5.30 -0.91 7.98
CA GLY A 100 6.69 -0.63 7.63
C GLY A 100 7.09 0.83 7.94
N THR A 101 6.22 1.79 7.64
CA THR A 101 6.43 3.21 7.99
C THR A 101 6.50 3.41 9.51
N LEU A 102 5.61 2.79 10.28
CA LEU A 102 5.61 2.90 11.75
C LEU A 102 6.86 2.26 12.37
N ALA A 103 7.37 1.17 11.82
CA ALA A 103 8.61 0.56 12.30
C ALA A 103 9.82 1.50 12.14
N MET A 104 9.86 2.27 11.05
CA MET A 104 10.96 3.20 10.76
C MET A 104 10.83 4.53 11.50
N TYR A 105 9.63 5.12 11.53
CA TYR A 105 9.43 6.49 11.98
C TYR A 105 8.66 6.61 13.30
N GLY A 106 7.91 5.57 13.69
CA GLY A 106 7.09 5.55 14.89
C GLY A 106 7.85 5.88 16.19
N PRO A 107 9.07 5.35 16.41
CA PRO A 107 9.88 5.68 17.60
C PRO A 107 10.30 7.16 17.69
N HIS A 108 10.25 7.89 16.58
CA HIS A 108 10.65 9.30 16.49
C HIS A 108 9.46 10.27 16.50
N LEU A 109 8.24 9.77 16.69
CA LEU A 109 7.06 10.60 16.87
C LEU A 109 7.02 11.25 18.26
N PRO A 110 6.21 12.32 18.45
CA PRO A 110 5.97 12.89 19.75
C PRO A 110 5.54 11.83 20.77
N ALA A 111 6.01 11.93 22.02
CA ALA A 111 5.73 10.93 23.06
C ALA A 111 4.22 10.72 23.29
N SER A 112 3.41 11.76 23.08
CA SER A 112 1.94 11.71 23.16
C SER A 112 1.29 10.77 22.12
N ALA A 113 2.00 10.41 21.04
CA ALA A 113 1.53 9.50 20.01
C ALA A 113 1.85 8.01 20.30
N SER A 114 2.74 7.70 21.25
CA SER A 114 3.30 6.36 21.45
C SER A 114 2.26 5.24 21.61
N ALA A 115 1.26 5.44 22.47
CA ALA A 115 0.20 4.47 22.68
C ALA A 115 -0.65 4.24 21.41
N SER A 116 -0.92 5.31 20.66
CA SER A 116 -1.67 5.25 19.41
C SER A 116 -0.86 4.55 18.31
N VAL A 117 0.45 4.79 18.23
CA VAL A 117 1.35 4.09 17.31
C VAL A 117 1.35 2.59 17.58
N SER A 118 1.49 2.18 18.85
CA SER A 118 1.44 0.77 19.23
C SER A 118 0.08 0.12 18.89
N ALA A 119 -1.02 0.84 19.09
CA ALA A 119 -2.34 0.38 18.70
C ALA A 119 -2.47 0.21 17.18
N ILE A 120 -1.97 1.15 16.38
CA ILE A 120 -1.99 1.04 14.91
C ILE A 120 -1.11 -0.12 14.45
N ASP A 121 0.09 -0.30 15.00
CA ASP A 121 0.97 -1.42 14.64
C ASP A 121 0.29 -2.77 14.89
N GLY A 122 -0.32 -2.96 16.06
CA GLY A 122 -1.05 -4.20 16.38
C GLY A 122 -2.26 -4.45 15.46
N VAL A 123 -3.01 -3.40 15.14
CA VAL A 123 -4.11 -3.50 14.17
C VAL A 123 -3.59 -3.82 12.77
N ALA A 124 -2.56 -3.11 12.30
CA ALA A 124 -1.98 -3.29 10.98
C ALA A 124 -1.37 -4.68 10.81
N ALA A 125 -0.70 -5.22 11.84
CA ALA A 125 -0.16 -6.58 11.85
C ALA A 125 -1.24 -7.66 11.68
N THR A 126 -2.47 -7.35 12.07
CA THR A 126 -3.63 -8.23 11.88
C THR A 126 -4.29 -7.98 10.53
N LEU A 127 -4.64 -6.74 10.22
CA LEU A 127 -5.35 -6.40 8.98
C LEU A 127 -4.50 -6.55 7.70
N SER A 128 -3.17 -6.64 7.81
CA SER A 128 -2.31 -6.94 6.66
C SER A 128 -2.34 -8.40 6.23
N ARG A 129 -2.86 -9.32 7.08
CA ARG A 129 -2.90 -10.75 6.77
C ARG A 129 -4.13 -11.11 5.94
N ALA A 130 -3.98 -12.10 5.06
CA ALA A 130 -5.08 -12.59 4.23
C ALA A 130 -6.11 -13.42 5.01
N ASP A 131 -5.70 -14.04 6.13
CA ASP A 131 -6.47 -15.00 6.92
C ASP A 131 -7.28 -14.37 8.06
N THR A 132 -7.18 -13.06 8.27
CA THR A 132 -7.93 -12.36 9.34
C THR A 132 -9.43 -12.54 9.17
N ALA A 133 -10.11 -13.01 10.20
CA ALA A 133 -11.56 -13.31 10.15
C ALA A 133 -12.39 -12.05 9.89
N GLY A 134 -13.43 -12.16 9.04
CA GLY A 134 -14.25 -11.02 8.62
C GLY A 134 -14.89 -10.24 9.77
N SER A 135 -15.37 -10.94 10.80
CA SER A 135 -15.99 -10.34 11.99
C SER A 135 -15.02 -9.46 12.79
N GLU A 136 -13.73 -9.77 12.78
CA GLU A 136 -12.73 -9.00 13.52
C GLU A 136 -12.31 -7.73 12.77
N ARG A 137 -12.41 -7.73 11.44
CA ARG A 137 -11.89 -6.66 10.60
C ARG A 137 -12.57 -5.32 10.85
N THR A 138 -13.89 -5.33 11.03
CA THR A 138 -14.68 -4.12 11.30
C THR A 138 -14.26 -3.46 12.62
N ASP A 139 -14.16 -4.24 13.70
CA ASP A 139 -13.75 -3.71 15.01
C ASP A 139 -12.30 -3.23 15.01
N LEU A 140 -11.42 -3.92 14.29
CA LEU A 140 -10.04 -3.47 14.08
C LEU A 140 -9.99 -2.17 13.27
N LEU A 141 -10.81 -2.01 12.23
CA LEU A 141 -10.87 -0.79 11.44
C LEU A 141 -11.32 0.41 12.26
N ARG A 142 -12.35 0.26 13.12
CA ARG A 142 -12.77 1.32 14.04
C ARG A 142 -11.65 1.70 15.03
N ARG A 143 -10.94 0.71 15.58
CA ARG A 143 -9.78 0.93 16.45
C ARG A 143 -8.65 1.68 15.72
N TYR A 144 -8.34 1.28 14.49
CA TYR A 144 -7.39 1.98 13.64
C TYR A 144 -7.77 3.45 13.47
N ARG A 145 -9.01 3.77 13.10
CA ARG A 145 -9.43 5.16 12.89
C ARG A 145 -9.26 6.01 14.14
N LYS A 146 -9.67 5.50 15.30
CA LYS A 146 -9.50 6.20 16.59
C LYS A 146 -8.02 6.48 16.88
N ALA A 147 -7.16 5.47 16.71
CA ALA A 147 -5.74 5.62 16.97
C ALA A 147 -5.06 6.58 15.96
N SER A 148 -5.43 6.49 14.67
CA SER A 148 -4.93 7.39 13.63
C SER A 148 -5.31 8.85 13.88
N ALA A 149 -6.54 9.13 14.33
CA ALA A 149 -6.95 10.48 14.72
C ALA A 149 -6.10 11.05 15.87
N ALA A 150 -5.71 10.20 16.83
CA ALA A 150 -4.83 10.60 17.92
C ALA A 150 -3.39 10.87 17.44
N VAL A 151 -2.85 10.07 16.50
CA VAL A 151 -1.54 10.35 15.88
C VAL A 151 -1.57 11.66 15.08
N LEU A 152 -2.61 11.86 14.29
CA LEU A 152 -2.86 13.07 13.52
C LEU A 152 -2.86 14.32 14.42
N THR A 153 -3.59 14.25 15.53
CA THR A 153 -3.61 15.31 16.55
C THR A 153 -2.23 15.55 17.17
N ALA A 154 -1.52 14.49 17.56
CA ALA A 154 -0.18 14.60 18.14
C ALA A 154 0.85 15.20 17.18
N CYS A 155 0.67 14.99 15.87
CA CYS A 155 1.49 15.60 14.81
C CYS A 155 0.99 16.98 14.34
N GLY A 156 -0.03 17.56 14.99
CA GLY A 156 -0.57 18.88 14.64
C GLY A 156 -1.29 18.92 13.28
N ARG A 157 -1.86 17.80 12.85
CA ARG A 157 -2.62 17.65 11.60
C ARG A 157 -4.03 17.19 11.95
N SER A 158 -5.00 18.11 12.05
CA SER A 158 -6.40 17.80 12.37
C SER A 158 -7.34 18.36 11.31
#